data_AF-A0A522QW69-F1
#
_entry.id   AF-A0A522QW69-F1
#
_cell.length_a   1.000
_cell.length_b   1.000
_cell.length_c   1.000
_cell.angle_alpha   90.00
_cell.angle_beta   90.00
_cell.angle_gamma   90.00
#
_symmetry.space_group_name_H-M   'P 1'
#
loop_
_entity.id
_entity.type
_entity.pdbx_description
1 polymer ?
#
loop_
_entity_poly.entity_id
_entity_poly.type
_entity_poly.pdbx_seq_one_letter_code
_entity_poly.pdbx_strand_id
1 'polypeptide(L)' 'MNRIAESEMILNERGAIYHLDLRPEELASTIITVGDPERVPEVSKYFDKIEHRSSHR' A
#
# COMPACT_ATOMS: atom_id res chain seq x y z
N MET A 1 -9.99 1.87 20.20
CA MET A 1 -10.05 2.14 18.75
C MET A 1 -11.50 2.03 18.32
N ASN A 2 -12.03 3.03 17.64
CA ASN A 2 -13.40 2.97 17.11
C ASN A 2 -13.42 2.01 15.91
N ARG A 3 -14.45 1.18 15.81
CA ARG A 3 -14.69 0.32 14.64
C ARG A 3 -14.99 1.25 13.45
N ILE A 4 -14.20 1.13 12.39
CA ILE A 4 -14.47 1.80 11.11
C ILE A 4 -15.61 1.04 10.44
N ALA A 5 -16.64 1.73 9.94
CA ALA A 5 -17.75 1.05 9.28
C ALA A 5 -17.27 0.39 7.98
N GLU A 6 -17.90 -0.71 7.56
CA GLU A 6 -17.55 -1.38 6.30
C GLU A 6 -17.74 -0.47 5.08
N SER A 7 -18.69 0.47 5.17
CA SER A 7 -18.88 1.52 4.17
C SER A 7 -17.76 2.56 4.14
N GLU A 8 -16.99 2.70 5.23
CA GLU A 8 -15.88 3.65 5.36
C GLU A 8 -14.53 3.00 5.01
N MET A 9 -14.43 1.68 5.08
CA MET A 9 -13.23 0.91 4.76
C MET A 9 -13.62 -0.35 3.97
N ILE A 10 -13.67 -0.20 2.65
CA ILE A 10 -13.99 -1.29 1.74
C ILE A 10 -12.77 -2.19 1.60
N LEU A 11 -12.93 -3.45 2.02
CA LEU A 11 -11.90 -4.49 1.88
C LEU A 11 -12.28 -5.45 0.75
N ASN A 12 -11.28 -5.97 0.05
CA ASN A 12 -11.48 -7.04 -0.93
C ASN A 12 -11.44 -8.43 -0.25
N GLU A 13 -11.57 -9.49 -1.05
CA GLU A 13 -11.57 -10.88 -0.55
C GLU A 13 -10.26 -11.29 0.16
N ARG A 14 -9.15 -10.58 -0.09
CA ARG A 14 -7.86 -10.77 0.62
C ARG A 14 -7.83 -10.05 1.97
N GLY A 15 -8.84 -9.25 2.30
CA GLY A 15 -8.82 -8.32 3.43
C GLY A 15 -7.92 -7.10 3.18
N ALA A 16 -7.54 -6.84 1.93
CA ALA A 16 -6.75 -5.68 1.54
C ALA A 16 -7.64 -4.48 1.23
N ILE A 17 -7.11 -3.26 1.42
CA ILE A 17 -7.88 -2.04 1.15
C ILE A 17 -8.16 -1.89 -0.34
N TYR A 18 -9.42 -1.60 -0.69
CA TYR A 18 -9.89 -1.65 -2.09
C TYR A 18 -9.03 -0.84 -3.08
N HIS A 19 -8.66 0.40 -2.76
CA HIS A 19 -7.97 1.29 -3.71
C HIS A 19 -6.48 1.01 -3.89
N LEU A 20 -5.83 0.32 -2.95
CA LEU A 20 -4.39 0.09 -2.99
C LEU A 20 -4.04 -1.40 -3.09
N ASP A 21 -4.99 -2.30 -2.80
CA ASP A 21 -4.79 -3.75 -2.67
C ASP A 21 -3.63 -4.12 -1.74
N LEU A 22 -3.52 -3.36 -0.64
CA LEU A 22 -2.53 -3.56 0.42
C LEU A 22 -3.17 -3.97 1.74
N ARG A 23 -2.53 -4.93 2.43
CA ARG A 23 -2.81 -5.31 3.81
C ARG A 23 -1.87 -4.58 4.79
N PRO A 24 -2.22 -4.47 6.08
CA PRO A 24 -1.38 -3.79 7.07
C PRO A 24 0.07 -4.32 7.13
N GLU A 25 0.25 -5.63 7.00
CA GLU A 25 1.57 -6.29 7.00
C GLU A 25 2.42 -6.05 5.73
N GLU A 26 1.81 -5.51 4.67
CA GLU A 26 2.49 -5.18 3.41
C GLU A 26 2.91 -3.69 3.36
N LEU A 27 2.62 -2.92 4.41
CA LEU A 27 2.84 -1.47 4.47
C LEU A 27 3.79 -1.09 5.62
N ALA A 28 4.86 -0.37 5.28
CA ALA A 28 5.74 0.20 6.28
C ALA A 28 5.10 1.40 7.00
N SER A 29 5.53 1.67 8.24
CA SER A 29 5.07 2.81 9.02
C SER A 29 5.49 4.16 8.45
N THR A 30 6.63 4.19 7.74
CA THR A 30 7.13 5.39 7.06
C THR A 30 6.84 5.29 5.57
N ILE A 31 6.11 6.26 5.04
CA ILE A 31 5.63 6.26 3.66
C ILE A 31 6.27 7.41 2.89
N ILE A 32 6.87 7.09 1.74
CA ILE A 32 7.33 8.07 0.76
C ILE A 32 6.31 8.10 -0.38
N THR A 33 5.68 9.25 -0.61
CA THR A 33 4.73 9.42 -1.72
C THR A 33 5.43 10.03 -2.94
N VAL A 34 5.01 9.61 -4.12
CA VAL A 34 5.42 10.17 -5.41
C VAL A 34 4.17 10.47 -6.25
N GLY A 35 4.21 11.50 -7.08
CA GLY A 35 3.05 11.88 -7.89
C GLY A 35 2.83 10.99 -9.13
N ASP A 36 3.90 10.40 -9.66
CA ASP A 36 3.88 9.55 -10.86
C ASP A 36 4.26 8.11 -10.47
N PRO A 37 3.44 7.09 -10.78
CA PRO A 37 3.77 5.69 -10.54
C PRO A 37 5.12 5.26 -11.12
N GLU A 38 5.54 5.83 -12.26
CA GLU A 38 6.84 5.55 -12.89
C GLU A 38 8.02 6.06 -12.07
N ARG A 39 7.79 6.86 -11.01
CA ARG A 39 8.83 7.30 -10.07
C ARG A 39 9.08 6.32 -8.93
N VAL A 40 8.23 5.31 -8.73
CA VAL A 40 8.42 4.28 -7.69
C VAL A 40 9.74 3.50 -7.89
N PRO A 41 10.11 3.04 -9.11
CA PRO A 41 11.41 2.40 -9.35
C PRO A 41 12.59 3.32 -9.05
N GLU A 42 12.50 4.61 -9.38
CA GLU A 42 13.57 5.58 -9.18
C GLU A 42 13.88 5.85 -7.71
N VAL A 43 12.88 5.73 -6.83
CA VAL A 43 13.06 5.85 -5.38
C VAL A 43 13.47 4.49 -4.78
N SER A 44 12.78 3.41 -5.12
CA SER A 44 13.00 2.09 -4.51
C SER A 44 14.35 1.45 -4.83
N LYS A 45 15.07 1.92 -5.86
CA LYS A 45 16.43 1.45 -6.18
C LYS A 45 17.47 1.71 -5.09
N TYR A 46 17.17 2.62 -4.16
CA TYR A 46 18.03 2.94 -3.02
C TYR A 46 17.71 2.10 -1.77
N PHE A 47 16.68 1.23 -1.82
CA PHE A 47 16.34 0.38 -0.68
C PHE A 47 17.28 -0.81 -0.61
N ASP A 48 17.76 -1.14 0.58
CA ASP A 48 18.64 -2.29 0.81
C ASP A 48 17.94 -3.61 0.46
N LYS A 49 16.62 -3.68 0.67
CA LYS A 49 15.80 -4.87 0.43
C LYS A 49 14.36 -4.48 0.09
N ILE A 50 13.75 -5.25 -0.81
CA ILE A 50 12.31 -5.22 -1.08
C ILE A 50 11.66 -6.44 -0.42
N GLU A 51 10.82 -6.21 0.58
CA GLU A 51 10.09 -7.29 1.28
C GLU A 51 8.77 -7.64 0.60
N HIS A 52 8.12 -6.64 0.00
CA HIS A 52 6.88 -6.78 -0.75
C HIS A 52 6.86 -5.81 -1.92
N ARG A 53 6.23 -6.20 -3.03
CA ARG A 53 5.99 -5.34 -4.20
C ARG A 53 4.59 -5.62 -4.74
N SER A 54 3.80 -4.57 -4.87
CA SER A 54 2.48 -4.60 -5.49
C SER A 54 2.30 -3.41 -6.43
N SER A 55 1.33 -3.52 -7.33
CA SER A 55 0.86 -2.45 -8.19
C SER A 55 -0.62 -2.66 -8.42
N HIS A 56 -1.42 -1.60 -8.23
CA HIS A 56 -2.87 -1.61 -8.35
C HIS A 56 -3.31 -0.42 -9.21
N ARG A 57 -4.40 -0.60 -9.97
CA ARG A 57 -4.90 0.38 -10.95
C ARG A 57 -6.31 0.83 -10.64
#